data_AF-A0A7S2RVX0-F1
#
_entry.id   AF-A0A7S2RVX0-F1
#
_cell.length_a   1.000
_cell.length_b   1.000
_cell.length_c   1.000
_cell.angle_alpha   90.00
_cell.angle_beta   90.00
_cell.angle_gamma   90.00
#
_symmetry.space_group_name_H-M   'P 1'
#
loop_
_entity.id
_entity.type
_entity.pdbx_description
1 polymer ?
#
loop_
_entity_poly.entity_id
_entity_poly.type
_entity_poly.pdbx_seq_one_letter_code
_entity_poly.pdbx_strand_id
1 'polypeptide(L)'
;CPSAKVAGKGCFGAAMMEDAILVRDVTTAMSQAFHGKMPISVKCRIGTDLKQTTSISSSMEHHDDDSEEEEYKDLCHFIETVSSHNIVTHFDIHARKAILTRNISPADNR
;
A
#
# COMPACT_ATOMS: atom_id res chain seq x y z
N CYS A 1 -8.71 0.60 -1.45
CA CYS A 1 -9.89 1.50 -1.55
C CYS A 1 -9.67 2.70 -0.64
N PRO A 2 -9.75 3.95 -1.15
CA PRO A 2 -9.45 5.14 -0.34
C PRO A 2 -10.68 5.77 0.32
N SER A 3 -11.89 5.21 0.18
CA SER A 3 -13.10 5.82 0.74
C SER A 3 -13.05 5.93 2.26
N ALA A 4 -13.53 7.03 2.83
CA ALA A 4 -13.58 7.27 4.27
C ALA A 4 -14.24 6.12 5.07
N LYS A 5 -15.31 5.50 4.53
CA LYS A 5 -15.98 4.35 5.18
C LYS A 5 -15.07 3.13 5.36
N VAL A 6 -14.12 2.93 4.44
CA VAL A 6 -13.22 1.77 4.41
C VAL A 6 -11.90 2.11 5.08
N ALA A 7 -11.25 3.19 4.66
CA ALA A 7 -9.93 3.58 5.13
C ALA A 7 -9.97 4.30 6.49
N GLY A 8 -11.08 4.94 6.88
CA GLY A 8 -11.15 5.77 8.08
C GLY A 8 -10.98 5.02 9.40
N LYS A 9 -11.10 3.68 9.39
CA LYS A 9 -10.78 2.83 10.55
C LYS A 9 -9.33 2.32 10.56
N GLY A 10 -8.54 2.65 9.53
CA GLY A 10 -7.14 2.20 9.37
C GLY A 10 -6.97 0.72 9.02
N CYS A 11 -7.98 -0.13 9.22
CA CYS A 11 -7.85 -1.58 9.11
C CYS A 11 -8.28 -2.17 7.75
N PHE A 12 -8.65 -1.34 6.76
CA PHE A 12 -9.05 -1.81 5.44
C PHE A 12 -8.66 -0.86 4.31
N GLY A 13 -8.58 -1.41 3.10
CA GLY A 13 -8.42 -0.63 1.88
C GLY A 13 -7.03 -0.04 1.74
N ALA A 14 -6.94 1.21 1.27
CA ALA A 14 -5.64 1.83 0.96
C ALA A 14 -4.81 2.13 2.22
N ALA A 15 -5.46 2.30 3.39
CA ALA A 15 -4.75 2.51 4.66
C ALA A 15 -3.83 1.34 5.04
N MET A 16 -4.12 0.12 4.58
CA MET A 16 -3.26 -1.05 4.85
C MET A 16 -1.91 -0.98 4.11
N MET A 17 -1.73 -0.07 3.14
CA MET A 17 -0.41 0.13 2.52
C MET A 17 0.63 0.67 3.50
N GLU A 18 0.19 1.22 4.63
CA GLU A 18 1.06 1.66 5.72
C GLU A 18 1.64 0.53 6.56
N ASP A 19 1.10 -0.69 6.41
CA ASP A 19 1.56 -1.87 7.12
C ASP A 19 1.65 -3.07 6.16
N ALA A 20 2.74 -3.10 5.38
CA ALA A 20 2.99 -4.15 4.40
C ALA A 20 3.12 -5.54 5.04
N ILE A 21 3.63 -5.60 6.28
CA ILE A 21 3.76 -6.83 7.06
C ILE A 21 2.37 -7.38 7.40
N LEU A 22 1.45 -6.54 7.86
CA LEU A 22 0.07 -6.94 8.10
C LEU A 22 -0.60 -7.46 6.83
N VAL A 23 -0.38 -6.81 5.68
CA VAL A 23 -0.94 -7.29 4.39
C VAL A 23 -0.38 -8.67 4.01
N ARG A 24 0.93 -8.89 4.17
CA ARG A 24 1.55 -10.21 3.97
C ARG A 24 0.93 -11.27 4.87
N ASP A 25 0.72 -10.94 6.14
CA ASP A 25 0.20 -11.90 7.13
C ASP A 25 -1.27 -12.23 6.87
N VAL A 26 -2.08 -11.23 6.51
CA VAL A 26 -3.48 -11.42 6.10
C VAL A 26 -3.57 -12.31 4.86
N THR A 27 -2.79 -12.04 3.82
CA THR A 27 -2.82 -12.85 2.59
C THR A 27 -2.31 -14.27 2.81
N THR A 28 -1.33 -14.46 3.70
CA THR A 28 -0.87 -15.77 4.16
C THR A 28 -1.99 -16.53 4.87
N ALA A 29 -2.67 -15.89 5.82
CA ALA A 29 -3.80 -16.49 6.54
C ALA A 29 -4.96 -16.87 5.61
N MET A 30 -5.26 -16.02 4.61
CA MET A 30 -6.24 -16.34 3.57
C MET A 30 -5.84 -17.60 2.80
N SER A 31 -4.60 -17.68 2.32
CA SER A 31 -4.12 -18.87 1.60
C SER A 31 -4.22 -20.14 2.45
N GLN A 32 -3.82 -20.07 3.72
CA GLN A 32 -3.90 -21.18 4.67
C GLN A 32 -5.35 -21.65 4.88
N ALA A 33 -6.30 -20.73 5.02
CA ALA A 33 -7.72 -21.06 5.17
C ALA A 33 -8.29 -21.85 3.96
N PHE A 34 -7.69 -21.67 2.78
CA PHE A 34 -8.04 -22.42 1.57
C PHE A 34 -7.03 -23.53 1.23
N HIS A 35 -6.13 -23.89 2.15
CA HIS A 35 -5.06 -24.88 1.96
C HIS A 35 -4.23 -24.65 0.68
N GLY A 36 -3.99 -23.39 0.32
CA GLY A 36 -3.26 -23.01 -0.89
C GLY A 36 -3.96 -23.37 -2.21
N LYS A 37 -5.24 -23.76 -2.19
CA LYS A 37 -5.97 -24.21 -3.39
C LYS A 37 -6.59 -23.07 -4.20
N MET A 38 -6.68 -21.87 -3.63
CA MET A 38 -7.24 -20.70 -4.28
C MET A 38 -6.16 -19.61 -4.40
N PRO A 39 -5.92 -19.07 -5.60
CA PRO A 39 -4.93 -18.01 -5.78
C PRO A 39 -5.37 -16.75 -5.02
N ILE A 40 -4.40 -16.07 -4.40
CA ILE A 40 -4.60 -14.80 -3.72
C ILE A 40 -3.92 -13.70 -4.54
N SER A 41 -4.66 -12.65 -4.88
CA SER A 41 -4.13 -11.45 -5.53
C SER A 41 -4.31 -10.23 -4.64
N VAL A 42 -3.53 -9.18 -4.89
CA VAL A 42 -3.65 -7.89 -4.21
C VAL A 42 -3.91 -6.79 -5.22
N LYS A 43 -4.97 -6.01 -4.99
CA LYS A 43 -5.24 -4.79 -5.73
C LYS A 43 -4.93 -3.57 -4.86
N CYS A 44 -3.94 -2.78 -5.25
CA CYS A 44 -3.46 -1.64 -4.46
C CYS A 44 -3.43 -0.33 -5.27
N ARG A 45 -2.94 0.73 -4.61
CA ARG A 45 -2.59 2.04 -5.20
C ARG A 45 -1.06 2.11 -5.27
N ILE A 46 -0.49 3.21 -5.76
CA ILE A 46 0.98 3.40 -5.72
C ILE A 46 1.49 3.86 -4.34
N GLY A 47 0.60 4.33 -3.47
CA GLY A 47 0.93 4.81 -2.13
C GLY A 47 -0.25 5.55 -1.51
N THR A 48 -0.06 6.10 -0.30
CA THR A 48 -1.02 6.99 0.37
C THR A 48 -0.36 8.30 0.80
N ASP A 49 -1.17 9.31 1.11
CA ASP A 49 -0.72 10.58 1.72
C ASP A 49 -0.63 10.54 3.25
N LEU A 50 -0.75 9.36 3.88
CA LEU A 50 -0.61 9.22 5.34
C LEU A 50 0.85 9.28 5.80
N LYS A 51 1.79 8.84 4.97
CA LYS A 51 3.21 8.99 5.25
C LYS A 51 3.63 10.44 5.07
N GLN A 52 3.94 11.11 6.17
CA GLN A 52 5.04 12.07 6.15
C GLN A 52 6.30 11.23 6.18
N THR A 53 7.04 11.24 5.06
CA THR A 53 8.43 10.80 4.91
C THR A 53 9.05 10.38 6.25
N THR A 54 8.98 9.09 6.58
CA THR A 54 9.86 8.55 7.62
C THR A 54 11.22 8.50 6.99
N SER A 55 11.85 9.67 6.93
CA SER A 55 13.21 9.85 6.50
C SER A 55 14.04 8.85 7.29
N ILE A 56 14.49 7.80 6.63
CA ILE A 56 15.85 7.35 6.86
C ILE A 56 16.67 8.53 6.36
N SER A 57 16.87 9.53 7.22
CA SER A 57 17.68 10.70 6.91
C SER A 57 19.14 10.25 6.86
N SER A 58 19.53 9.65 5.74
CA SER A 58 20.81 10.04 5.16
C SER A 58 20.59 11.41 4.52
N SER A 59 21.09 12.43 5.21
CA SER A 59 21.43 13.77 4.72
C SER A 59 20.31 14.60 4.08
N MET A 60 19.91 15.56 4.90
CA MET A 60 19.27 16.85 4.63
C MET A 60 19.79 17.57 3.37
N GLU A 61 19.26 17.27 2.20
CA GLU A 61 19.19 18.19 1.06
C GLU A 61 17.80 18.05 0.43
N HIS A 62 16.94 19.06 0.62
CA HIS A 62 15.61 19.09 0.00
C HIS A 62 15.76 19.54 -1.46
N HIS A 63 15.89 18.58 -2.36
CA HIS A 63 15.53 18.77 -3.76
C HIS A 63 14.14 18.18 -3.99
N ASP A 64 13.27 18.95 -4.63
CA ASP A 64 11.88 18.55 -4.93
C ASP A 64 11.80 17.27 -5.82
N ASP A 65 12.92 16.85 -6.39
CA ASP A 65 13.08 15.65 -7.24
C ASP A 65 13.13 14.33 -6.42
N ASP A 66 13.48 14.36 -5.13
CA ASP A 66 13.65 13.16 -4.30
C ASP A 66 12.31 12.51 -3.87
N SER A 67 11.20 13.26 -3.95
CA SER A 67 9.89 12.80 -3.47
C SER A 67 9.32 11.66 -4.31
N GLU A 68 9.51 11.66 -5.62
CA GLU A 68 8.97 10.62 -6.50
C GLU A 68 9.76 9.32 -6.38
N GLU A 69 11.09 9.42 -6.23
CA GLU A 69 11.95 8.26 -6.03
C GLU A 69 11.67 7.58 -4.67
N GLU A 70 11.43 8.36 -3.61
CA GLU A 70 11.02 7.83 -2.30
C GLU A 70 9.66 7.12 -2.38
N GLU A 71 8.67 7.69 -3.09
CA GLU A 71 7.37 7.03 -3.32
C GLU A 71 7.53 5.71 -4.10
N TYR A 72 8.41 5.67 -5.09
CA TYR A 72 8.70 4.45 -5.84
C TYR A 72 9.36 3.39 -4.95
N LYS A 73 10.36 3.76 -4.15
CA LYS A 73 11.02 2.87 -3.19
C LYS A 73 10.03 2.30 -2.19
N ASP A 74 9.09 3.10 -1.71
CA ASP A 74 8.02 2.68 -0.82
C ASP A 74 7.09 1.65 -1.48
N LEU A 75 6.71 1.87 -2.74
CA LEU A 75 5.92 0.90 -3.50
C LEU A 75 6.71 -0.42 -3.69
N CYS A 76 7.98 -0.35 -4.06
CA CYS A 76 8.85 -1.53 -4.17
C CYS A 76 8.89 -2.30 -2.84
N HIS A 77 9.15 -1.61 -1.73
CA HIS A 77 9.19 -2.23 -0.40
C HIS A 77 7.85 -2.90 -0.04
N PHE A 78 6.72 -2.26 -0.36
CA PHE A 78 5.39 -2.84 -0.16
C PHE A 78 5.22 -4.13 -0.97
N ILE A 79 5.55 -4.11 -2.27
CA ILE A 79 5.42 -5.27 -3.16
C ILE A 79 6.34 -6.41 -2.72
N GLU A 80 7.61 -6.12 -2.41
CA GLU A 80 8.58 -7.10 -1.92
C GLU A 80 8.11 -7.75 -0.61
N THR A 81 7.63 -6.95 0.34
CA THR A 81 7.16 -7.46 1.63
C THR A 81 5.93 -8.34 1.46
N VAL A 82 4.93 -7.91 0.68
CA VAL A 82 3.69 -8.68 0.46
C VAL A 82 3.95 -9.96 -0.34
N SER A 83 4.90 -9.95 -1.28
CA SER A 83 5.26 -11.12 -2.09
C SER A 83 6.23 -12.08 -1.42
N SER A 84 6.86 -11.70 -0.30
CA SER A 84 7.96 -12.46 0.35
C SER A 84 7.65 -13.92 0.72
N HIS A 85 6.39 -14.28 0.95
CA HIS A 85 5.97 -15.67 1.23
C HIS A 85 5.55 -16.46 -0.03
N ASN A 86 5.70 -15.89 -1.23
CA ASN A 86 5.24 -16.45 -2.51
C ASN A 86 3.72 -16.74 -2.56
N ILE A 87 2.93 -16.13 -1.67
CA ILE A 87 1.47 -16.27 -1.63
C ILE A 87 0.80 -15.35 -2.64
N VAL A 88 1.24 -14.09 -2.69
CA VAL A 88 0.75 -13.10 -3.65
C VAL A 88 1.78 -12.96 -4.75
N THR A 89 1.44 -13.43 -5.95
CA THR A 89 2.27 -13.32 -7.15
C THR A 89 1.64 -12.45 -8.23
N HIS A 90 0.39 -12.00 -8.01
CA HIS A 90 -0.36 -11.16 -8.93
C HIS A 90 -0.84 -9.89 -8.24
N PHE A 91 -0.44 -8.74 -8.79
CA PHE A 91 -0.79 -7.42 -8.30
C PHE A 91 -1.52 -6.61 -9.36
N ASP A 92 -2.68 -6.08 -8.99
CA ASP A 92 -3.42 -5.09 -9.79
C ASP A 92 -3.16 -3.69 -9.22
N ILE A 93 -2.32 -2.90 -9.90
CA ILE A 93 -1.95 -1.57 -9.41
C ILE A 93 -2.83 -0.51 -10.07
N HIS A 94 -3.58 0.23 -9.25
CA HIS A 94 -4.13 1.50 -9.69
C HIS A 94 -3.01 2.55 -9.58
N ALA A 95 -2.49 2.99 -10.72
CA ALA A 95 -1.39 3.96 -10.89
C ALA A 95 -1.71 5.41 -10.42
N ARG A 96 -2.26 5.57 -9.21
CA ARG A 96 -2.58 6.85 -8.56
C ARG A 96 -2.44 6.75 -7.05
N LYS A 97 -1.97 7.80 -6.40
CA LYS A 97 -1.86 7.88 -4.92
C LYS A 97 -3.24 7.90 -4.28
N ALA A 98 -3.42 7.22 -3.15
CA ALA A 98 -4.64 7.29 -2.36
C ALA A 98 -4.60 8.51 -1.43
N ILE A 99 -5.54 9.44 -1.59
CA ILE A 99 -5.64 10.61 -0.70
C ILE A 99 -6.60 10.25 0.44
N LEU A 100 -6.09 10.13 1.66
CA LEU A 100 -6.78 9.69 2.86
C LEU A 100 -6.91 10.82 3.89
N THR A 101 -6.04 11.82 3.85
CA THR A 101 -6.06 12.95 4.80
C THR A 101 -7.10 14.02 4.45
N ARG A 102 -7.50 14.12 3.17
CA ARG A 102 -8.44 15.14 2.68
C ARG A 102 -9.84 14.55 2.49
N ASN A 103 -10.87 15.32 2.82
CA ASN A 103 -12.26 14.95 2.59
C ASN A 103 -12.66 15.19 1.12
N ILE A 104 -12.16 14.34 0.21
CA ILE A 104 -12.47 14.39 -1.23
C ILE A 104 -13.45 13.28 -1.62
N SER A 105 -14.18 13.48 -2.72
CA SER A 105 -15.12 12.47 -3.19
C SER A 105 -14.39 11.23 -3.72
N PRO A 106 -15.03 10.05 -3.74
CA PRO A 106 -14.45 8.87 -4.37
C PRO A 106 -14.17 9.05 -5.87
N ALA A 107 -14.84 9.98 -6.56
CA ALA A 107 -14.56 10.30 -7.95
C ALA A 107 -13.27 11.10 -8.08
N ASP A 108 -13.06 12.11 -7.24
CA ASP A 108 -11.81 12.88 -7.22
C ASP A 108 -10.61 12.04 -6.77
N ASN A 109 -10.88 10.99 -5.97
CA ASN A 109 -9.90 10.01 -5.53
C ASN A 109 -9.77 8.82 -6.51
N ARG A 110 -10.34 8.87 -7.72
CA ARG A 110 -10.20 7.83 -8.74
C ARG A 110 -9.47 8.37 -9.94
#